data_AF-A0A938Q5S1-F1
#
_entry.id   AF-A0A938Q5S1-F1
#
_cell.length_a   1.000
_cell.length_b   1.000
_cell.length_c   1.000
_cell.angle_alpha   90.00
_cell.angle_beta   90.00
_cell.angle_gamma   90.00
#
_symmetry.space_group_name_H-M   'P 1'
#
loop_
_entity.id
_entity.type
_entity.pdbx_description
1 polymer ?
#
loop_
_entity_poly.entity_id
_entity_poly.type
_entity_poly.pdbx_seq_one_letter_code
_entity_poly.pdbx_strand_id
1 'polypeptide(L)'
;MALVYFYRPRGESFGYDRTYFLGVNGQIVTDLLHGGYFPYETALRSLSLVSDLNRSVRTYVAGTLFALPTTPEAARLEFQLEAGKTYYVRMRPQAGALNFTPHLTLVPKEVAEKEIADCKLLASRM
;
A
#
# COMPACT_ATOMS: atom_id res chain seq x y z
N MET A 1 -5.33 -21.80 5.15
CA MET A 1 -4.46 -20.68 4.73
C MET A 1 -5.28 -19.75 3.86
N ALA A 2 -5.06 -18.45 3.94
CA ALA A 2 -5.63 -17.44 3.07
C ALA A 2 -4.50 -16.75 2.29
N LEU A 3 -4.80 -16.26 1.10
CA LEU A 3 -3.86 -15.55 0.23
C LEU A 3 -4.32 -14.11 0.05
N VAL A 4 -3.44 -13.15 0.28
CA VAL A 4 -3.73 -11.72 0.12
C VAL A 4 -2.77 -11.13 -0.90
N TYR A 5 -3.28 -10.53 -1.95
CA TYR A 5 -2.50 -9.76 -2.91
C TYR A 5 -2.56 -8.29 -2.54
N PHE A 6 -1.42 -7.74 -2.13
CA PHE A 6 -1.24 -6.31 -1.96
C PHE A 6 -0.72 -5.72 -3.24
N TYR A 7 -1.31 -4.64 -3.74
CA TYR A 7 -0.84 -4.05 -4.99
C TYR A 7 -1.06 -2.55 -5.04
N ARG A 8 -0.21 -1.89 -5.83
CA ARG A 8 -0.39 -0.51 -6.24
C ARG A 8 -0.45 -0.48 -7.76
N PRO A 9 -1.63 -0.24 -8.36
CA PRO A 9 -1.78 -0.28 -9.81
C PRO A 9 -0.98 0.83 -10.48
N ARG A 10 -0.76 0.67 -11.79
CA ARG A 10 -0.31 1.77 -12.64
C ARG A 10 -1.48 2.69 -12.97
N GLY A 11 -1.21 3.98 -13.19
CA GLY A 11 -2.22 4.93 -13.66
C GLY A 11 -2.55 6.06 -12.68
N GLU A 12 -1.80 6.19 -11.59
CA GLU A 12 -1.86 7.37 -10.74
C GLU A 12 -1.07 8.51 -11.39
N SER A 13 -1.75 9.62 -11.69
CA SER A 13 -1.11 10.81 -12.25
C SER A 13 -0.17 11.53 -11.27
N PHE A 14 -0.23 11.20 -9.97
CA PHE A 14 0.53 11.87 -8.91
C PHE A 14 1.08 10.87 -7.88
N GLY A 15 2.27 11.17 -7.34
CA GLY A 15 2.93 10.35 -6.32
C GLY A 15 3.58 9.06 -6.82
N TYR A 16 3.71 8.87 -8.14
CA TYR A 16 4.29 7.68 -8.78
C TYR A 16 5.77 7.45 -8.42
N ASP A 17 6.46 8.52 -8.05
CA ASP A 17 7.86 8.57 -7.62
C ASP A 17 8.05 8.16 -6.14
N ARG A 18 6.95 8.02 -5.40
CA ARG A 18 6.98 7.71 -3.97
C ARG A 18 6.87 6.21 -3.71
N THR A 19 7.50 5.78 -2.64
CA THR A 19 7.42 4.41 -2.14
C THR A 19 6.75 4.40 -0.77
N TYR A 20 5.96 3.37 -0.52
CA TYR A 20 5.21 3.20 0.73
C TYR A 20 5.59 1.86 1.33
N PHE A 21 5.88 1.79 2.63
CA PHE A 21 6.06 0.48 3.24
C PHE A 21 4.71 -0.22 3.43
N LEU A 22 4.73 -1.54 3.43
CA LEU A 22 3.61 -2.37 3.84
C LEU A 22 3.95 -3.05 5.15
N GLY A 23 3.21 -2.71 6.20
CA GLY A 23 3.19 -3.38 7.48
C GLY A 23 2.04 -4.38 7.55
N VAL A 24 2.34 -5.61 7.93
CA VAL A 24 1.36 -6.66 8.21
C VAL A 24 1.56 -7.10 9.67
N ASN A 25 0.51 -6.99 10.49
CA ASN A 25 0.53 -7.36 11.90
C ASN A 25 1.72 -6.79 12.68
N GLY A 26 2.07 -5.53 12.41
CA GLY A 26 3.16 -4.82 13.08
C GLY A 26 4.56 -5.06 12.49
N GLN A 27 4.71 -5.89 11.46
CA GLN A 27 5.98 -6.15 10.78
C GLN A 27 5.98 -5.56 9.36
N ILE A 28 7.05 -4.85 8.99
CA ILE A 28 7.22 -4.37 7.61
C ILE A 28 7.65 -5.55 6.74
N VAL A 29 6.86 -5.87 5.72
CA VAL A 29 7.09 -7.05 4.85
C VAL A 29 7.65 -6.68 3.49
N THR A 30 7.35 -5.49 2.96
CA THR A 30 7.88 -5.00 1.67
C THR A 30 7.65 -3.49 1.51
N ASP A 31 8.20 -2.92 0.43
CA ASP A 31 7.83 -1.60 -0.08
C ASP A 31 6.89 -1.74 -1.27
N LEU A 32 5.70 -1.14 -1.20
CA LEU A 32 4.76 -1.02 -2.31
C LEU A 32 5.23 0.06 -3.28
N LEU A 33 5.88 -0.39 -4.35
CA LEU A 33 6.28 0.43 -5.48
C LEU A 33 5.11 0.69 -6.43
N HIS A 34 5.13 1.81 -7.16
CA HIS A 34 4.14 2.09 -8.19
C HIS A 34 4.18 1.01 -9.29
N GLY A 35 3.01 0.42 -9.59
CA GLY A 35 2.90 -0.71 -10.50
C GLY A 35 3.52 -2.00 -9.95
N GLY A 36 3.54 -2.17 -8.63
CA GLY A 36 4.05 -3.35 -7.94
C GLY A 36 2.95 -4.13 -7.22
N TYR A 37 3.12 -5.45 -7.10
CA TYR A 37 2.27 -6.29 -6.26
C TYR A 37 3.09 -7.28 -5.42
N PHE A 38 2.55 -7.65 -4.26
CA PHE A 38 3.16 -8.56 -3.30
C PHE A 38 2.12 -9.57 -2.80
N PRO A 39 2.29 -10.88 -3.11
CA PRO A 39 1.46 -11.93 -2.54
C PRO A 39 1.90 -12.25 -1.10
N TYR A 40 0.93 -12.44 -0.22
CA TYR A 40 1.16 -12.80 1.18
C TYR A 40 0.24 -13.92 1.61
N GLU A 41 0.83 -15.04 2.02
CA GLU A 41 0.10 -16.18 2.56
C GLU A 41 0.10 -16.15 4.07
N THR A 42 -1.05 -16.45 4.67
CA THR A 42 -1.17 -16.52 6.12
C THR A 42 -2.17 -17.56 6.58
N ALA A 43 -1.91 -18.15 7.75
CA ALA A 43 -2.87 -19.01 8.46
C ALA A 43 -3.74 -18.22 9.44
N LEU A 44 -3.48 -16.92 9.60
CA LEU A 44 -4.19 -16.07 10.54
C LEU A 44 -5.63 -15.81 10.10
N ARG A 45 -6.51 -15.63 11.08
CA ARG A 45 -7.93 -15.32 10.88
C ARG A 45 -8.23 -13.83 10.81
N SER A 46 -7.29 -12.99 11.22
CA SER A 46 -7.37 -11.55 11.14
C SER A 46 -6.06 -10.98 10.65
N LEU A 47 -6.15 -9.85 9.96
CA LEU A 47 -5.00 -9.17 9.40
C LEU A 47 -5.13 -7.67 9.65
N SER A 48 -4.11 -7.08 10.28
CA SER A 48 -3.98 -5.63 10.49
C SER A 48 -2.90 -5.09 9.56
N LEU A 49 -3.28 -4.13 8.73
CA LEU A 49 -2.43 -3.52 7.73
C LEU A 49 -2.11 -2.09 8.10
N VAL A 50 -0.87 -1.72 7.83
CA VAL A 50 -0.42 -0.34 7.89
C VAL A 50 0.36 -0.04 6.62
N SER A 51 0.12 1.11 5.99
CA SER A 51 0.99 1.60 4.93
C SER A 51 1.24 3.09 5.09
N ASP A 52 2.50 3.51 4.99
CA ASP A 52 2.91 4.90 5.06
C ASP A 52 4.13 5.15 4.17
N LEU A 53 4.39 6.42 3.87
CA LEU A 53 5.52 6.87 3.06
C LEU A 53 6.83 6.37 3.65
N ASN A 54 7.65 5.73 2.82
CA ASN A 54 8.98 5.33 3.23
C ASN A 54 9.81 6.59 3.54
N ARG A 55 10.48 6.61 4.70
CA ARG A 55 11.19 7.77 5.27
C ARG A 55 12.27 8.37 4.35
N SER A 56 12.64 7.70 3.25
CA SER A 56 13.56 8.24 2.23
C SER A 56 13.00 9.42 1.44
N VAL A 57 11.67 9.61 1.38
CA VAL A 57 11.00 10.77 0.75
C VAL A 57 10.55 11.78 1.83
N ARG A 58 11.29 11.89 2.94
CA ARG A 58 11.05 12.89 3.99
C ARG A 58 11.72 14.24 3.69
N THR A 59 12.28 14.38 2.49
CA THR A 59 13.04 15.56 2.07
C THR A 59 12.32 16.24 0.89
N TYR A 60 12.08 17.54 1.06
CA TYR A 60 11.61 18.54 0.09
C TYR A 60 10.10 18.68 -0.15
N VAL A 61 9.47 19.45 0.74
CA VAL A 61 8.89 20.74 0.30
C VAL A 61 9.62 21.85 1.08
N ALA A 62 10.95 21.95 0.89
CA ALA A 62 11.76 23.04 1.43
C ALA A 62 11.80 24.22 0.44
N GLY A 63 10.63 24.64 -0.05
CA GLY A 63 10.49 25.71 -1.05
C GLY A 63 9.41 26.74 -0.74
N THR A 64 8.60 26.53 0.29
CA THR A 64 7.55 27.49 0.69
C THR A 64 7.66 27.75 2.17
N LEU A 65 7.60 29.03 2.56
CA LEU A 65 7.79 29.63 3.89
C LEU A 65 6.90 29.10 5.04
N PHE A 66 6.27 27.94 4.90
CA PHE A 66 5.44 27.29 5.91
C PHE A 66 5.84 25.82 6.04
N ALA A 67 6.74 25.51 6.97
CA ALA A 67 7.01 24.14 7.39
C ALA A 67 5.86 23.64 8.27
N LEU A 68 4.71 23.37 7.67
CA LEU A 68 3.66 22.59 8.33
C LEU A 68 4.13 21.13 8.37
N PRO A 69 4.16 20.47 9.55
CA PRO A 69 4.36 19.04 9.62
C PRO A 69 3.12 18.37 9.02
N THR A 70 3.08 18.20 7.70
CA THR A 70 2.11 17.32 7.05
C THR A 70 2.59 15.89 7.25
N THR A 71 2.51 15.37 8.48
CA THR A 71 2.62 13.93 8.67
C THR A 71 1.45 13.31 7.91
N PRO A 72 1.69 12.57 6.81
CA PRO A 72 0.63 11.76 6.23
C PRO A 72 0.16 10.80 7.31
N GLU A 73 -1.16 10.71 7.51
CA GLU A 73 -1.68 9.69 8.41
C GLU A 73 -1.47 8.33 7.74
N ALA A 74 -0.85 7.39 8.46
CA ALA A 74 -0.64 6.04 7.94
C ALA A 74 -1.99 5.40 7.59
N ALA A 75 -2.08 4.82 6.40
CA ALA A 75 -3.25 4.05 5.97
C ALA A 75 -3.37 2.82 6.85
N ARG A 76 -4.57 2.56 7.38
CA ARG A 76 -4.85 1.35 8.16
C ARG A 76 -6.04 0.62 7.59
N LEU A 77 -5.96 -0.71 7.58
CA LEU A 77 -7.06 -1.57 7.17
C LEU A 77 -7.00 -2.87 7.97
N GLU A 78 -8.11 -3.22 8.60
CA GLU A 78 -8.25 -4.45 9.37
C GLU A 78 -9.44 -5.24 8.87
N PHE A 79 -9.25 -6.54 8.66
CA PHE A 79 -10.33 -7.41 8.22
C PHE A 79 -10.08 -8.87 8.61
N GLN A 80 -11.16 -9.65 8.58
CA GLN A 80 -11.16 -11.09 8.85
C GLN A 80 -10.84 -11.87 7.57
N LEU A 81 -10.11 -12.96 7.73
CA LEU A 81 -9.70 -13.87 6.67
C LEU A 81 -10.37 -15.23 6.87
N GLU A 82 -10.88 -15.78 5.78
CA GLU A 82 -11.38 -17.15 5.73
C GLU A 82 -10.37 -18.06 5.04
N ALA A 83 -10.22 -19.28 5.57
CA ALA A 83 -9.34 -20.27 4.98
C ALA A 83 -9.79 -20.65 3.57
N GLY A 84 -8.84 -20.71 2.63
CA GLY A 84 -9.08 -21.01 1.23
C GLY A 84 -9.54 -19.82 0.38
N LYS A 85 -9.74 -18.64 0.99
CA LYS A 85 -10.11 -17.42 0.24
C LYS A 85 -8.90 -16.60 -0.17
N THR A 86 -9.06 -15.92 -1.30
CA THR A 86 -8.10 -14.96 -1.85
C THR A 86 -8.68 -13.55 -1.71
N TYR A 87 -7.87 -12.63 -1.23
CA TYR A 87 -8.22 -11.23 -1.04
C TYR A 87 -7.28 -10.33 -1.83
N TYR A 88 -7.79 -9.16 -2.23
CA TYR A 88 -7.02 -8.19 -2.99
C TYR A 88 -7.10 -6.84 -2.29
N VAL A 89 -5.95 -6.32 -1.89
CA VAL A 89 -5.83 -5.03 -1.20
C VAL A 89 -5.08 -4.07 -2.11
N ARG A 90 -5.79 -3.03 -2.53
CA ARG A 90 -5.25 -1.97 -3.34
C ARG A 90 -4.75 -0.83 -2.47
N MET A 91 -3.52 -0.42 -2.71
CA MET A 91 -2.99 0.83 -2.20
C MET A 91 -3.04 1.91 -3.27
N ARG A 92 -3.60 3.07 -2.93
CA ARG A 92 -3.48 4.29 -3.73
C ARG A 92 -3.14 5.49 -2.85
N PRO A 93 -2.15 6.33 -3.19
CA PRO A 93 -2.10 7.69 -2.70
C PRO A 93 -3.34 8.49 -3.12
N GLN A 94 -3.98 9.13 -2.16
CA GLN A 94 -4.94 10.19 -2.41
C GLN A 94 -4.20 11.52 -2.31
N ALA A 95 -4.32 12.33 -3.35
CA ALA A 95 -3.79 13.69 -3.36
C ALA A 95 -4.66 14.59 -2.46
N GLY A 96 -4.06 15.15 -1.43
CA GLY A 96 -4.59 16.28 -0.67
C GLY A 96 -4.02 17.60 -1.20
N ALA A 97 -4.46 18.71 -0.61
CA ALA A 97 -4.02 20.05 -1.02
C ALA A 97 -2.50 20.26 -0.91
N LEU A 98 -1.83 19.57 0.02
CA LEU A 98 -0.38 19.70 0.29
C LEU A 98 0.32 18.38 0.60
N ASN A 99 -0.38 17.25 0.59
CA ASN A 99 0.13 15.95 1.04
C ASN A 99 -0.41 14.79 0.19
N PHE A 100 0.28 13.66 0.25
CA PHE A 100 -0.16 12.41 -0.37
C PHE A 100 -0.38 11.38 0.72
N THR A 101 -1.65 11.11 1.03
CA THR A 101 -2.03 10.17 2.06
C THR A 101 -2.24 8.81 1.42
N PRO A 102 -1.61 7.73 1.92
CA PRO A 102 -1.90 6.40 1.43
C PRO A 102 -3.32 5.97 1.82
N HIS A 103 -3.98 5.21 0.97
CA HIS A 103 -5.26 4.57 1.26
C HIS A 103 -5.21 3.10 0.87
N LEU A 104 -5.64 2.23 1.79
CA LEU A 104 -5.76 0.79 1.59
C LEU A 104 -7.23 0.41 1.46
N THR A 105 -7.57 -0.32 0.41
CA THR A 105 -8.95 -0.72 0.12
C THR A 105 -9.02 -2.18 -0.30
N LEU A 106 -10.02 -2.92 0.19
CA LEU A 106 -10.37 -4.22 -0.36
C LEU A 106 -11.05 -4.04 -1.71
N VAL A 107 -10.62 -4.82 -2.69
CA VAL A 107 -11.12 -4.72 -4.06
C VAL A 107 -11.66 -6.09 -4.52
N PRO A 108 -12.80 -6.13 -5.23
CA PRO A 108 -13.29 -7.35 -5.85
C PRO A 108 -12.28 -7.97 -6.81
N LYS A 109 -12.30 -9.31 -6.90
CA LYS A 109 -11.37 -10.09 -7.70
C LYS A 109 -11.31 -9.63 -9.16
N GLU A 110 -12.47 -9.39 -9.78
CA GLU A 110 -12.60 -9.08 -11.20
C GLU A 110 -11.94 -7.75 -11.58
N VAL A 111 -11.89 -6.81 -10.62
CA VAL A 111 -11.22 -5.51 -10.78
C VAL A 111 -9.73 -5.68 -10.49
N ALA A 112 -9.39 -6.37 -9.41
CA ALA A 112 -8.01 -6.54 -8.98
C ALA A 112 -7.17 -7.33 -10.00
N GLU A 113 -7.70 -8.39 -10.60
CA GLU A 113 -6.98 -9.19 -11.60
C GLU A 113 -6.61 -8.37 -12.84
N LYS A 114 -7.49 -7.44 -13.26
CA LYS A 114 -7.20 -6.52 -14.36
C LYS A 114 -6.12 -5.51 -13.97
N GLU A 115 -6.21 -4.95 -12.77
CA GLU A 115 -5.24 -3.96 -12.29
C GLU A 115 -3.86 -4.57 -12.00
N ILE A 116 -3.81 -5.81 -11.50
CA ILE A 116 -2.58 -6.53 -11.16
C ILE A 116 -1.86 -7.07 -12.40
N ALA A 117 -2.55 -7.34 -13.51
CA ALA A 117 -1.95 -7.85 -14.73
C ALA A 117 -0.77 -6.99 -15.24
N ASP A 118 -0.84 -5.66 -15.03
CA ASP A 118 0.22 -4.72 -15.41
C ASP A 118 1.27 -4.47 -14.31
N CYS A 119 1.10 -5.09 -13.14
CA CYS A 119 1.97 -4.93 -11.99
C CYS A 119 3.15 -5.90 -12.03
N LYS A 120 4.29 -5.48 -11.48
CA LYS A 120 5.48 -6.32 -11.29
C LYS A 120 5.46 -6.96 -9.91
N LEU A 121 5.87 -8.23 -9.83
CA LEU A 121 6.05 -8.90 -8.55
C LEU A 121 7.16 -8.21 -7.75
N LEU A 122 6.86 -7.93 -6.48
CA LEU A 122 7.79 -7.32 -5.54
C LEU A 122 8.46 -8.40 -4.69
N ALA A 123 9.73 -8.16 -4.35
CA ALA A 123 10.47 -9.02 -3.43
C ALA A 123 9.99 -8.81 -1.98
N SER A 124 9.98 -9.89 -1.21
CA SER A 124 9.84 -9.80 0.25
C SER A 124 11.10 -9.19 0.85
N ARG A 125 10.95 -8.32 1.85
CA ARG A 125 12.04 -8.00 2.77
C ARG A 125 12.04 -9.08 3.85
N MET A 126 12.94 -10.06 3.72
CA MET A 126 13.22 -11.04 4.78
C MET A 126 14.20 -10.47 5.79
#